data_AF-A0A2T7SUT4-F1
#
_entry.id   AF-A0A2T7SUT4-F1
#
_cell.length_a   1.000
_cell.length_b   1.000
_cell.length_c   1.000
_cell.angle_alpha   90.00
_cell.angle_beta   90.00
_cell.angle_gamma   90.00
#
_symmetry.space_group_name_H-M   'P 1'
#
loop_
_entity.id
_entity.type
_entity.pdbx_description
1 polymer ?
#
loop_
_entity_poly.entity_id
_entity_poly.type
_entity_poly.pdbx_seq_one_letter_code
_entity_poly.pdbx_strand_id
1 'polypeptide(L)'
;MPTAREALLRSALAALADLPWSAIRMVDVASGAGVSRQTLYNEFGSKDGLARALMRREADRYLHGVERLLGERADAADRLVAVAEWTVGEARARPLLRALLTGCWGEWLPAPPPARA
;
A
#
# COMPACT_ATOMS: atom_id res chain seq x y z
N MET A 1 -12.54 -14.40 -8.06
CA MET A 1 -12.32 -13.19 -8.89
C MET A 1 -12.00 -12.04 -7.96
N PRO A 2 -10.96 -11.24 -8.23
CA PRO A 2 -10.62 -10.09 -7.41
C PRO A 2 -11.75 -9.06 -7.44
N THR A 3 -12.02 -8.42 -6.31
CA THR A 3 -13.06 -7.38 -6.25
C THR A 3 -12.68 -6.17 -7.12
N ALA A 4 -13.66 -5.35 -7.52
CA ALA A 4 -13.36 -4.11 -8.27
C ALA A 4 -12.35 -3.24 -7.53
N ARG A 5 -12.49 -3.14 -6.20
CA ARG A 5 -11.55 -2.44 -5.31
C ARG A 5 -10.14 -3.01 -5.39
N GLU A 6 -9.97 -4.34 -5.34
CA GLU A 6 -8.65 -4.98 -5.46
C GLU A 6 -8.03 -4.79 -6.84
N ALA A 7 -8.83 -4.89 -7.91
CA ALA A 7 -8.37 -4.65 -9.27
C ALA A 7 -7.84 -3.21 -9.42
N LEU A 8 -8.57 -2.23 -8.89
CA LEU A 8 -8.17 -0.83 -8.87
C LEU A 8 -6.88 -0.58 -8.07
N LEU A 9 -6.75 -1.15 -6.88
CA LEU A 9 -5.52 -1.02 -6.08
C LEU A 9 -4.31 -1.66 -6.77
N ARG A 10 -4.48 -2.79 -7.47
CA ARG A 10 -3.40 -3.41 -8.25
C ARG A 10 -3.02 -2.56 -9.46
N SER A 11 -4.01 -2.03 -10.19
CA SER A 11 -3.79 -1.12 -11.32
C SER A 11 -3.01 0.13 -10.90
N ALA A 12 -3.38 0.73 -9.76
CA ALA A 12 -2.67 1.90 -9.22
C ALA A 12 -1.21 1.58 -8.81
N LEU A 13 -0.96 0.42 -8.20
CA LEU A 13 0.40 -0.02 -7.89
C LEU A 13 1.23 -0.31 -9.13
N ALA A 14 0.63 -0.88 -10.18
CA ALA A 14 1.30 -1.10 -11.45
C ALA A 14 1.69 0.24 -12.09
N ALA A 15 0.78 1.22 -12.10
CA ALA A 15 1.08 2.56 -12.61
C ALA A 15 2.21 3.26 -11.84
N LEU A 16 2.33 3.02 -10.52
CA LEU A 16 3.42 3.54 -9.69
C LEU A 16 4.80 2.94 -10.02
N ALA A 17 4.87 1.83 -10.76
CA ALA A 17 6.14 1.29 -11.25
C ALA A 17 6.73 2.13 -12.39
N ASP A 18 5.87 2.80 -13.16
CA ASP A 18 6.25 3.52 -14.39
C ASP A 18 6.21 5.04 -14.23
N LEU A 19 5.34 5.55 -13.36
CA LEU A 19 5.06 6.98 -13.23
C LEU A 19 5.08 7.44 -11.76
N PRO A 20 5.54 8.67 -11.49
CA PRO A 20 5.38 9.27 -10.17
C PRO A 20 3.90 9.49 -9.86
N TRP A 21 3.53 9.43 -8.56
CA TRP A 21 2.15 9.56 -8.12
C TRP A 21 1.43 10.79 -8.69
N SER A 22 2.11 11.94 -8.78
CA SER A 22 1.56 13.17 -9.34
C SER A 22 1.05 13.01 -10.79
N ALA A 23 1.75 12.20 -11.60
CA ALA A 23 1.42 11.95 -13.01
C ALA A 23 0.33 10.89 -13.22
N ILE A 24 0.06 10.03 -12.24
CA ILE A 24 -0.97 8.98 -12.34
C ILE A 24 -2.36 9.61 -12.42
N ARG A 25 -3.13 9.30 -13.47
CA ARG A 25 -4.51 9.77 -13.62
C ARG A 25 -5.50 8.69 -13.19
N MET A 26 -6.57 9.12 -12.52
CA MET A 26 -7.65 8.22 -12.09
C MET A 26 -8.27 7.44 -13.26
N VAL A 27 -8.42 8.07 -14.43
CA VAL A 27 -8.94 7.38 -15.62
C VAL A 27 -8.06 6.22 -16.07
N ASP A 28 -6.74 6.38 -16.04
CA ASP A 28 -5.81 5.33 -16.48
C ASP A 28 -5.82 4.15 -15.49
N VAL A 29 -5.97 4.43 -14.19
CA VAL A 29 -6.14 3.40 -13.17
C VAL A 29 -7.43 2.60 -13.39
N ALA A 30 -8.56 3.28 -13.68
CA ALA A 30 -9.83 2.60 -13.97
C ALA A 30 -9.73 1.72 -15.22
N SER A 31 -9.14 2.26 -16.29
CA SER A 31 -8.91 1.52 -17.54
C SER A 31 -8.00 0.31 -17.33
N GLY A 32 -6.88 0.45 -16.61
CA GLY A 32 -5.98 -0.66 -16.28
C GLY A 32 -6.62 -1.73 -15.38
N ALA A 33 -7.64 -1.37 -14.61
CA ALA A 33 -8.42 -2.31 -13.80
C ALA A 33 -9.62 -2.93 -14.52
N GLY A 34 -9.92 -2.50 -15.76
CA GLY A 34 -11.08 -2.97 -16.52
C GLY A 34 -12.43 -2.51 -15.95
N VAL A 35 -12.47 -1.39 -15.23
CA VAL A 35 -13.69 -0.85 -14.61
C VAL A 35 -13.99 0.58 -15.10
N SER A 36 -15.23 1.03 -14.90
CA SER A 36 -15.60 2.40 -15.27
C SER A 36 -14.96 3.44 -14.35
N ARG A 37 -14.77 4.68 -14.86
CA ARG A 37 -14.35 5.82 -14.02
C ARG A 37 -15.30 6.03 -12.84
N GLN A 38 -16.61 5.91 -13.07
CA GLN A 38 -17.63 6.10 -12.04
C GLN A 38 -17.47 5.07 -10.92
N THR A 39 -17.20 3.80 -11.25
CA THR A 39 -16.91 2.75 -10.26
C THR A 39 -15.72 3.14 -9.39
N LEU A 40 -14.62 3.59 -10.00
CA LEU A 40 -13.44 4.02 -9.25
C LEU A 40 -13.74 5.21 -8.32
N TYR A 41 -14.48 6.21 -8.80
CA TYR A 41 -14.85 7.36 -7.96
C TYR A 41 -15.86 6.96 -6.87
N ASN A 42 -16.73 6.00 -7.10
CA ASN A 42 -17.61 5.46 -6.05
C ASN A 42 -16.83 4.72 -4.96
N GLU A 43 -15.79 3.97 -5.35
CA GLU A 43 -14.96 3.20 -4.42
C GLU A 43 -14.03 4.08 -3.56
N PHE A 44 -13.46 5.13 -4.15
CA PHE A 44 -12.40 5.90 -3.49
C PHE A 44 -12.69 7.39 -3.32
N GLY A 45 -13.70 7.94 -3.99
CA GLY A 45 -14.07 9.36 -3.96
C GLY A 45 -13.09 10.30 -4.67
N SER A 46 -11.79 10.17 -4.40
CA SER A 46 -10.74 11.04 -4.96
C SER A 46 -9.41 10.32 -5.08
N LYS A 47 -8.43 10.95 -5.76
CA LYS A 47 -7.06 10.43 -5.87
C LYS A 47 -6.43 10.26 -4.47
N ASP A 48 -6.70 11.19 -3.56
CA ASP A 48 -6.26 11.06 -2.16
C ASP A 48 -6.95 9.91 -1.43
N GLY A 49 -8.22 9.63 -1.75
CA GLY A 49 -8.91 8.45 -1.22
C GLY A 49 -8.28 7.13 -1.72
N LEU A 50 -7.87 7.08 -2.99
CA LEU A 50 -7.11 5.95 -3.53
C LEU A 50 -5.74 5.82 -2.86
N ALA A 51 -5.02 6.92 -2.66
CA ALA A 51 -3.76 6.94 -1.92
C ALA A 51 -3.91 6.37 -0.50
N ARG A 52 -4.91 6.83 0.26
CA ARG A 52 -5.20 6.32 1.59
C ARG A 52 -5.54 4.83 1.57
N ALA A 53 -6.28 4.37 0.56
CA ALA A 53 -6.63 2.96 0.41
C ALA A 53 -5.39 2.08 0.12
N LEU A 54 -4.45 2.58 -0.69
CA LEU A 54 -3.16 1.91 -0.92
C LEU A 54 -2.35 1.82 0.37
N MET A 55 -2.21 2.92 1.11
CA MET A 55 -1.50 2.93 2.39
C MET A 55 -2.12 1.98 3.40
N ARG A 56 -3.46 2.00 3.52
CA ARG A 56 -4.19 1.12 4.44
C ARG A 56 -3.95 -0.35 4.10
N ARG A 57 -3.99 -0.70 2.81
CA ARG A 57 -3.69 -2.07 2.35
C ARG A 57 -2.26 -2.49 2.72
N GLU A 58 -1.28 -1.61 2.57
CA GLU A 58 0.11 -1.92 2.91
C GLU A 58 0.29 -2.10 4.42
N ALA A 59 -0.34 -1.24 5.23
CA ALA A 59 -0.36 -1.34 6.68
C ALA A 59 -1.06 -2.61 7.17
N ASP A 60 -2.25 -2.93 6.65
CA ASP A 60 -2.98 -4.14 7.03
C ASP A 60 -2.16 -5.40 6.70
N ARG A 61 -1.52 -5.44 5.53
CA ARG A 61 -0.64 -6.57 5.14
C ARG A 61 0.60 -6.67 6.03
N TYR A 62 1.15 -5.53 6.47
CA TYR A 62 2.28 -5.52 7.41
C TYR A 62 1.87 -6.07 8.77
N LEU A 63 0.79 -5.53 9.36
CA LEU A 63 0.29 -5.95 10.67
C LEU A 63 -0.07 -7.43 10.69
N HIS A 64 -0.74 -7.93 9.65
CA HIS A 64 -1.08 -9.35 9.54
C HIS A 64 0.17 -10.25 9.49
N GLY A 65 1.25 -9.81 8.83
CA GLY A 65 2.50 -10.55 8.81
C GLY A 65 3.23 -10.54 10.16
N VAL A 66 3.19 -9.43 10.89
CA VAL A 66 3.69 -9.35 12.27
C VAL A 66 2.89 -10.27 13.19
N GLU A 67 1.55 -10.20 13.15
CA GLU A 67 0.67 -11.09 13.93
C GLU A 67 0.95 -12.56 13.67
N ARG A 68 1.14 -12.94 12.39
CA ARG A 68 1.49 -14.30 12.01
C ARG A 68 2.80 -14.76 12.64
N LEU A 69 3.87 -13.96 12.54
CA LEU A 69 5.19 -14.30 13.08
C LEU A 69 5.19 -14.36 14.61
N LEU A 70 4.47 -13.45 15.27
CA LEU A 70 4.30 -13.48 16.71
C LEU A 70 3.46 -14.68 17.17
N GLY A 71 2.58 -15.21 16.32
CA GLY A 71 1.78 -16.41 16.59
C GLY A 71 2.53 -17.75 16.44
N GLU A 72 3.76 -17.75 15.93
CA GLU A 72 4.54 -18.97 15.74
C GLU A 72 4.98 -19.59 17.09
N ARG A 73 5.15 -20.92 17.12
CA ARG A 73 5.64 -21.63 18.32
C ARG A 73 7.16 -21.59 18.34
N ALA A 74 7.71 -20.52 18.91
CA ALA A 74 9.14 -20.34 19.14
C ALA A 74 9.36 -19.54 20.44
N ASP A 75 10.62 -19.40 20.86
CA ASP A 75 10.96 -18.53 21.98
C ASP A 75 10.60 -17.06 21.69
N ALA A 76 10.38 -16.27 22.73
CA ALA A 76 10.05 -14.85 22.58
C ALA A 76 11.16 -14.07 21.83
N ALA A 77 12.43 -14.35 22.10
CA ALA A 77 13.54 -13.69 21.42
C ALA A 77 13.57 -14.03 19.93
N ASP A 78 13.40 -15.32 19.60
CA ASP A 78 13.40 -15.79 18.21
C ASP A 78 12.28 -15.16 17.39
N ARG A 79 11.08 -15.02 17.97
CA ARG A 79 9.96 -14.34 17.28
C ARG A 79 10.25 -12.87 17.01
N LEU A 80 10.88 -12.15 17.94
CA LEU A 80 11.25 -10.76 17.73
C LEU A 80 12.31 -10.60 16.64
N VAL A 81 13.30 -11.49 16.60
CA VAL A 81 14.30 -11.54 15.51
C VAL A 81 13.60 -11.80 14.18
N ALA A 82 12.72 -12.79 14.11
CA ALA A 82 11.98 -13.11 12.89
C ALA A 82 11.12 -11.94 12.39
N VAL A 83 10.43 -11.23 13.28
CA VAL A 83 9.68 -10.01 12.95
C VAL A 83 10.61 -8.92 12.42
N ALA A 84 11.75 -8.69 13.05
CA ALA A 84 12.71 -7.68 12.62
C ALA A 84 13.28 -7.99 11.22
N GLU A 85 13.74 -9.22 10.99
CA GLU A 85 14.27 -9.65 9.70
C GLU A 85 13.22 -9.57 8.59
N TRP A 86 12.00 -10.05 8.87
CA TRP A 86 10.89 -9.97 7.94
C TRP A 86 10.50 -8.52 7.61
N THR A 87 10.45 -7.65 8.62
CA THR A 87 10.14 -6.23 8.45
C THR A 87 11.14 -5.55 7.52
N VAL A 88 12.44 -5.81 7.71
CA VAL A 88 13.50 -5.28 6.84
C VAL A 88 13.36 -5.82 5.41
N GLY A 89 13.03 -7.11 5.25
CA GLY A 89 12.78 -7.71 3.94
C GLY A 89 11.60 -7.08 3.19
N GLU A 90 10.45 -6.96 3.86
CA GLU A 90 9.25 -6.36 3.27
C GLU A 90 9.45 -4.87 2.94
N ALA A 91 10.12 -4.11 3.81
CA ALA A 91 10.41 -2.69 3.56
C ALA A 91 11.33 -2.50 2.35
N ARG A 92 12.25 -3.44 2.05
CA ARG A 92 13.08 -3.37 0.83
C ARG A 92 12.26 -3.64 -0.43
N ALA A 93 11.33 -4.58 -0.38
CA ALA A 93 10.54 -4.99 -1.54
C ALA A 93 9.37 -4.05 -1.85
N ARG A 94 8.90 -3.27 -0.87
CA ARG A 94 7.63 -2.53 -0.95
C ARG A 94 7.84 -1.05 -0.61
N PRO A 95 8.04 -0.17 -1.62
CA PRO A 95 8.35 1.25 -1.39
C PRO A 95 7.32 2.00 -0.54
N LEU A 96 6.03 1.71 -0.71
CA LEU A 96 4.96 2.30 0.10
C LEU A 96 5.07 1.90 1.57
N LEU A 97 5.32 0.62 1.86
CA LEU A 97 5.53 0.15 3.23
C LEU A 97 6.76 0.80 3.86
N ARG A 98 7.87 0.89 3.11
CA ARG A 98 9.08 1.58 3.58
C ARG A 98 8.77 3.02 3.97
N ALA A 99 8.07 3.75 3.12
CA ALA A 99 7.71 5.14 3.39
C ALA A 99 6.77 5.26 4.60
N LEU A 100 5.80 4.35 4.76
CA LEU A 100 4.93 4.29 5.94
C LEU A 100 5.71 4.07 7.25
N LEU A 101 6.67 3.15 7.25
CA LEU A 101 7.44 2.82 8.46
C LEU A 101 8.47 3.89 8.84
N THR A 102 9.01 4.62 7.86
CA THR A 102 10.12 5.55 8.07
C THR A 102 9.72 7.03 8.02
N GLY A 103 8.54 7.34 7.46
CA GLY A 103 8.14 8.70 7.12
C GLY A 103 8.86 9.28 5.88
N CYS A 104 9.75 8.53 5.25
CA CYS A 104 10.50 8.97 4.08
C CYS A 104 9.67 8.80 2.80
N TRP A 105 8.80 9.77 2.51
CA TRP A 105 8.03 9.84 1.27
C TRP A 105 8.90 10.42 0.15
N GLY A 106 9.16 9.63 -0.90
CA GLY A 106 9.82 10.11 -2.10
C GLY A 106 8.85 10.77 -3.07
N GLU A 107 9.37 11.49 -4.07
CA GLU A 107 8.58 12.22 -5.09
C GLU A 107 7.62 11.33 -5.90
N TRP A 108 7.91 10.03 -5.94
CA TRP A 108 7.14 9.04 -6.69
C TRP A 108 5.91 8.51 -5.94
N LEU A 109 5.83 8.71 -4.62
CA LEU A 109 4.81 8.07 -3.79
C LEU A 109 3.69 9.07 -3.42
N PRO A 110 2.47 8.57 -3.19
CA PRO A 110 1.45 9.35 -2.51
C PRO A 110 1.91 9.66 -1.09
N ALA A 111 2.30 10.89 -0.79
CA ALA A 111 2.54 11.31 0.58
C ALA A 111 1.19 11.53 1.30
N PRO A 112 1.02 11.04 2.53
CA PRO A 112 -0.14 11.38 3.34
C PRO A 112 -0.08 12.89 3.65
N PRO A 113 -1.24 13.57 3.74
CA PRO A 113 -1.26 14.92 4.26
C PRO A 113 -0.67 14.92 5.68
N PRO A 114 0.03 16.00 6.08
CA PRO A 114 0.59 16.10 7.43
C PRO A 114 -0.52 15.88 8.45
N ALA A 115 -0.21 15.11 9.50
CA ALA A 115 -1.14 14.95 10.63
C ALA A 115 -1.48 16.35 11.15
N ARG A 116 -2.78 16.69 11.20
CA ARG A 116 -3.22 17.95 11.81
C ARG A 116 -2.80 17.90 13.28
N ALA A 117 -1.96 18.86 13.67
CA ALA A 117 -1.53 19.08 15.05
C ALA A 117 -2.71 19.55 15.91
#